data_AF-A0A7W8JX67-F1
#
_entry.id   AF-A0A7W8JX67-F1
#
_cell.length_a   1.000
_cell.length_b   1.000
_cell.length_c   1.000
_cell.angle_alpha   90.00
_cell.angle_beta   90.00
_cell.angle_gamma   90.00
#
_symmetry.space_group_name_H-M   'P 1'
#
loop_
_entity.id
_entity.type
_entity.pdbx_description
1 polymer ?
#
loop_
_entity_poly.entity_id
_entity_poly.type
_entity_poly.pdbx_seq_one_letter_code
_entity_poly.pdbx_strand_id
1 'polypeptide(L)'
;MDVPQPVLLLVVPADWEADPKGVTELRRCLGEDHSGRLMLRMATTPLRSPLAHYCGLWGRAELRLARRDLAPRIEAAFSKAVWPDLGAAG
;
A
#
# COMPACT_ATOMS: atom_id res chain seq x y z
N MET A 1 -4.28 -14.19 -23.55
CA MET A 1 -3.03 -13.61 -23.03
C MET A 1 -3.42 -12.50 -22.09
N ASP A 2 -2.98 -12.54 -20.83
CA ASP A 2 -3.13 -11.40 -19.93
C ASP A 2 -2.37 -10.21 -20.51
N VAL A 3 -3.05 -9.07 -20.63
CA VAL A 3 -2.43 -7.82 -21.06
C VAL A 3 -1.46 -7.39 -19.94
N PRO A 4 -0.18 -7.08 -20.25
CA PRO A 4 0.75 -6.59 -19.24
C PRO A 4 0.22 -5.29 -18.64
N GLN A 5 0.05 -5.24 -17.33
CA GLN A 5 -0.51 -4.07 -16.64
C GLN A 5 0.40 -3.61 -15.49
N PRO A 6 0.25 -2.36 -15.03
CA PRO A 6 0.88 -1.87 -13.82
C PRO A 6 0.50 -2.69 -12.58
N VAL A 7 1.48 -3.01 -11.74
CA VAL A 7 1.26 -3.69 -10.46
C VAL A 7 2.01 -2.94 -9.36
N LEU A 8 1.30 -2.61 -8.28
CA LEU A 8 1.92 -2.18 -7.03
C LEU A 8 1.97 -3.39 -6.09
N LEU A 9 3.17 -3.94 -5.89
CA LEU A 9 3.43 -4.89 -4.81
C LEU A 9 3.79 -4.08 -3.56
N LEU A 10 2.93 -4.16 -2.54
CA LEU A 10 3.13 -3.49 -1.27
C LEU A 10 3.39 -4.53 -0.18
N VAL A 11 4.61 -4.48 0.37
CA VAL A 11 5.01 -5.30 1.52
C VAL A 11 4.84 -4.47 2.79
N VAL A 12 3.91 -4.88 3.65
CA VAL A 12 3.51 -4.14 4.86
C VAL A 12 4.17 -4.80 6.08
N PRO A 13 4.70 -4.03 7.05
CA PRO A 13 5.21 -4.60 8.29
C PRO A 13 4.14 -5.43 9.02
N ALA A 14 4.56 -6.52 9.69
CA ALA A 14 3.63 -7.45 10.32
C ALA A 14 2.84 -6.85 11.50
N ASP A 15 3.40 -5.81 12.14
CA ASP A 15 2.87 -5.09 13.30
C ASP A 15 2.04 -3.85 12.92
N TRP A 16 1.74 -3.68 11.63
CA TRP A 16 0.93 -2.57 11.14
C TRP A 16 -0.51 -3.00 10.90
N GLU A 17 -1.44 -2.10 11.19
CA GLU A 17 -2.85 -2.23 10.88
C GLU A 17 -3.17 -1.56 9.54
N ALA A 18 -4.19 -2.10 8.87
CA ALA A 18 -4.72 -1.56 7.64
C ALA A 18 -6.04 -0.85 7.90
N ASP A 19 -6.16 0.43 7.52
CA ASP A 19 -7.46 1.10 7.46
C ASP A 19 -8.23 0.58 6.23
N PRO A 20 -9.38 -0.09 6.40
CA PRO A 20 -10.17 -0.59 5.28
C PRO A 20 -10.56 0.50 4.27
N LYS A 21 -10.79 1.73 4.72
CA LYS A 21 -11.14 2.85 3.82
C LYS A 21 -9.93 3.28 3.02
N GLY A 22 -8.78 3.48 3.67
CA GLY A 22 -7.51 3.77 3.01
C GLY A 22 -7.11 2.70 1.98
N VAL A 23 -7.24 1.41 2.31
CA VAL A 23 -6.95 0.31 1.37
C VAL A 23 -7.91 0.32 0.17
N THR A 24 -9.19 0.62 0.41
CA THR A 24 -10.19 0.72 -0.67
C THR A 24 -9.85 1.87 -1.62
N GLU A 25 -9.52 3.04 -1.09
CA GLU A 25 -9.12 4.20 -1.90
C GLU A 25 -7.80 3.94 -2.65
N LEU A 26 -6.83 3.26 -2.02
CA LEU A 26 -5.59 2.86 -2.69
C LEU A 26 -5.86 1.94 -3.87
N ARG A 27 -6.78 0.97 -3.73
CA ARG A 27 -7.19 0.08 -4.83
C ARG A 27 -7.94 0.83 -5.92
N ARG A 28 -8.85 1.74 -5.56
CA ARG A 28 -9.60 2.57 -6.50
C ARG A 28 -8.65 3.43 -7.33
N CYS A 29 -7.79 4.21 -6.67
CA CYS A 29 -6.81 5.06 -7.34
C CYS A 29 -5.90 4.27 -8.29
N LEU A 30 -5.40 3.11 -7.84
CA LEU A 30 -4.55 2.28 -8.69
C LEU A 30 -5.31 1.70 -9.90
N GLY A 31 -6.56 1.26 -9.71
CA GLY A 31 -7.37 0.69 -10.79
C GLY A 31 -7.89 1.72 -11.78
N GLU A 32 -8.42 2.84 -11.30
CA GLU A 32 -9.07 3.86 -12.12
C GLU A 32 -8.06 4.83 -12.74
N ASP A 33 -7.07 5.29 -11.96
CA ASP A 33 -6.15 6.35 -12.41
C ASP A 33 -4.90 5.79 -13.10
N HIS A 34 -4.56 4.52 -12.84
CA HIS A 34 -3.34 3.87 -13.34
C HIS A 34 -3.58 2.52 -14.00
N SER A 35 -4.83 2.08 -14.21
CA SER A 35 -5.14 0.77 -14.82
C SER A 35 -4.37 -0.41 -14.19
N GLY A 36 -4.06 -0.30 -12.90
CA GLY A 36 -3.14 -1.17 -12.19
C GLY A 36 -3.81 -2.06 -11.15
N ARG A 37 -3.03 -2.97 -10.57
CA ARG A 37 -3.50 -3.87 -9.50
C ARG A 37 -2.63 -3.82 -8.26
N LEU A 38 -3.27 -3.90 -7.09
CA LEU A 38 -2.61 -3.93 -5.80
C LEU A 38 -2.37 -5.39 -5.38
N MET A 39 -1.12 -5.73 -5.13
CA MET A 39 -0.73 -6.98 -4.47
C MET A 39 -0.21 -6.66 -3.08
N LEU A 40 -0.90 -7.15 -2.05
CA LEU A 40 -0.52 -6.96 -0.66
C LEU A 40 0.17 -8.20 -0.11
N ARG A 41 1.27 -7.99 0.61
CA ARG A 41 1.95 -9.05 1.38
C ARG A 41 2.36 -8.53 2.75
N MET A 42 2.15 -9.34 3.77
CA MET A 42 2.72 -9.07 5.09
C MET A 42 4.19 -9.49 5.09
N ALA A 43 5.05 -8.67 5.68
CA ALA A 43 6.46 -8.97 5.83
C ALA A 43 6.66 -10.09 6.85
N THR A 44 7.57 -11.01 6.55
CA THR A 44 8.01 -12.05 7.50
C THR A 44 9.23 -11.60 8.31
N THR A 45 9.81 -10.45 7.98
CA THR A 45 10.96 -9.83 8.64
C THR A 45 10.59 -8.45 9.16
N PRO A 46 11.24 -7.94 10.22
CA PRO A 46 10.98 -6.60 10.73
C PRO A 46 11.19 -5.52 9.66
N LEU A 47 10.19 -4.67 9.46
CA LEU A 47 10.24 -3.50 8.56
C LEU A 47 9.82 -2.26 9.34
N ARG A 48 10.47 -1.12 9.06
CA ARG A 48 10.13 0.16 9.71
C ARG A 48 8.94 0.87 9.05
N SER A 49 8.68 0.57 7.78
CA SER A 49 7.62 1.16 6.98
C SER A 49 7.25 0.21 5.82
N PRO A 50 6.08 0.40 5.18
CA PRO A 50 5.72 -0.34 3.98
C PRO A 50 6.74 -0.14 2.86
N LEU A 51 7.01 -1.22 2.10
CA LEU A 51 7.88 -1.20 0.93
C LEU A 51 7.03 -1.31 -0.34
N ALA A 52 7.09 -0.27 -1.16
CA ALA A 52 6.38 -0.18 -2.43
C ALA A 52 7.27 -0.60 -3.60
N HIS A 53 6.89 -1.70 -4.26
CA HIS A 53 7.53 -2.19 -5.48
C HIS A 53 6.59 -2.01 -6.68
N TYR A 54 7.05 -1.24 -7.66
CA TYR A 54 6.32 -0.97 -8.90
C TYR A 54 6.74 -2.00 -9.94
N CYS A 55 5.92 -3.05 -10.08
CA CYS A 55 6.13 -4.20 -10.95
C CYS A 55 5.23 -4.12 -12.19
N GLY A 56 5.48 -4.98 -13.18
CA GLY A 56 4.70 -5.00 -14.42
C GLY A 56 5.07 -3.86 -15.36
N LEU A 57 4.13 -3.49 -16.24
CA LEU A 57 4.39 -2.51 -17.31
C LEU A 57 3.96 -1.12 -16.88
N TRP A 58 4.92 -0.25 -16.55
CA TRP A 58 4.68 1.16 -16.27
C TRP A 58 5.28 2.04 -17.36
N GLY A 59 4.51 3.02 -17.86
CA GLY A 59 5.11 4.10 -18.65
C GLY A 59 6.08 4.91 -17.78
N ARG A 60 7.21 5.40 -18.34
CA ARG A 60 8.20 6.16 -17.56
C ARG A 60 7.63 7.42 -16.90
N ALA A 61 6.79 8.17 -17.63
CA ALA A 61 6.12 9.37 -17.11
C ALA A 61 5.05 9.01 -16.06
N GLU A 62 4.26 7.97 -16.36
CA GLU A 62 3.22 7.44 -15.50
C GLU A 62 3.77 6.93 -14.16
N LEU A 63 4.88 6.17 -14.17
CA LEU A 63 5.51 5.67 -12.95
C LEU A 63 5.90 6.80 -11.99
N ARG A 64 6.33 7.94 -12.52
CA ARG A 64 6.66 9.12 -11.70
C ARG A 64 5.41 9.71 -11.06
N LEU A 65 4.31 9.81 -11.81
CA LEU A 65 3.02 10.29 -11.29
C LEU A 65 2.46 9.33 -10.25
N ALA A 66 2.44 8.03 -10.55
CA ALA A 66 2.00 6.98 -9.64
C ALA A 66 2.79 6.97 -8.31
N ARG A 67 4.11 7.20 -8.35
CA ARG A 67 4.91 7.34 -7.12
C ARG A 67 4.47 8.51 -6.26
N ARG A 68 4.20 9.66 -6.88
CA ARG A 68 3.74 10.86 -6.18
C ARG A 68 2.33 10.68 -5.60
N ASP A 69 1.45 10.04 -6.36
CA ASP A 69 0.02 9.97 -6.03
C ASP A 69 -0.29 8.82 -5.06
N LEU A 70 0.44 7.70 -5.14
CA LEU A 70 0.21 6.51 -4.31
C LEU A 70 0.93 6.56 -2.96
N ALA A 71 2.07 7.23 -2.83
CA ALA A 71 2.80 7.34 -1.56
C ALA A 71 1.95 7.85 -0.39
N PRO A 72 1.25 9.00 -0.48
CA PRO A 72 0.41 9.48 0.64
C PRO A 72 -0.79 8.57 0.92
N ARG A 73 -1.28 7.84 -0.09
CA ARG A 73 -2.37 6.87 0.08
C ARG A 73 -1.92 5.61 0.80
N ILE A 74 -0.68 5.17 0.57
CA ILE A 74 -0.08 4.06 1.32
C ILE A 74 0.08 4.45 2.78
N GLU A 75 0.55 5.67 3.07
CA GLU A 75 0.68 6.18 4.44
C GLU A 75 -0.67 6.31 5.16
N ALA A 76 -1.72 6.70 4.44
CA ALA A 76 -3.07 6.76 5.00
C ALA A 76 -3.71 5.38 5.20
N ALA A 77 -3.33 4.39 4.38
CA ALA A 77 -3.92 3.05 4.40
C ALA A 77 -3.31 2.13 5.46
N PHE A 78 -2.09 2.40 5.91
CA PHE A 78 -1.38 1.54 6.86
C PHE A 78 -0.71 2.37 7.94
N SER A 79 -0.89 1.95 9.19
CA SER A 79 -0.27 2.60 10.35
C SER A 79 0.23 1.55 11.34
N LYS A 80 1.19 1.92 12.19
CA LYS A 80 1.64 1.03 13.26
C LYS A 80 0.48 0.77 14.21
N ALA A 81 0.23 -0.50 14.55
CA ALA A 81 -0.74 -0.85 15.57
C ALA A 81 -0.35 -0.15 16.89
N VAL A 82 -1.15 0.83 17.31
CA VAL A 82 -1.03 1.42 18.64
C VAL A 82 -2.11 0.77 19.46
N TRP A 83 -1.77 -0.30 20.20
CA TRP A 83 -2.67 -0.79 21.23
C TRP A 83 -2.85 0.33 22.25
N PRO A 84 -4.09 0.78 22.52
CA PRO A 84 -4.32 1.62 23.68
C PRO A 84 -3.95 0.80 24.91
N ASP A 85 -3.03 1.31 25.74
CA ASP A 85 -2.74 0.73 27.05
C ASP A 85 -4.04 0.64 27.85
N LEU A 86 -4.60 -0.56 27.95
CA LEU A 86 -5.70 -0.89 28.86
C LEU A 86 -5.13 -0.98 30.28
N GLY A 87 -4.71 0.17 30.82
CA GLY A 87 -4.01 0.29 32.08
C GLY A 87 -4.48 1.51 32.87
N ALA A 88 -5.79 1.62 33.14
CA ALA A 88 -6.32 2.52 34.16
C ALA A 88 -7.74 2.09 34.58
N ALA A 89 -7.85 0.90 35.15
CA ALA A 89 -8.97 0.54 36.02
C ALA A 89 -8.37 -0.06 37.29
N GLY A 90 -7.81 0.84 38.12
CA GLY A 90 -7.48 0.57 39.52
C GLY A 90 -8.58 1.12 40.42
#